data_AF-A0A7J6TUM5-F1
#
_entry.id   AF-A0A7J6TUM5-F1
#
_cell.length_a   1.000
_cell.length_b   1.000
_cell.length_c   1.000
_cell.angle_alpha   90.00
_cell.angle_beta   90.00
_cell.angle_gamma   90.00
#
_symmetry.space_group_name_H-M   'P 1'
#
loop_
_entity.id
_entity.type
_entity.pdbx_description
1 polymer ?
#
loop_
_entity_poly.entity_id
_entity_poly.type
_entity_poly.pdbx_seq_one_letter_code
_entity_poly.pdbx_strand_id
1 'polypeptide(L)'
;LGRTAEFDKLVSGMIAPLLERVGWERKSGETPKDRQLRTCLASLASQHCSSDKSLAAKCAEMTRGFLENPDALAEDVRVPVFRLALAGSDPAVGEELWKELIKTAEKYETPQGCRMDIYLSLGYIASPALKKRTLDMCLTNFIKPQDFFYPIGGVRSSTAEAGPLTWQWLLSNFDACRGRVATASPSLLAAVVSSCARGSVTYEMADNVEKLAKEKELTSISRIISQIVENIRSNAALVDRAKSSAIASPEFWKGL
;
A
#
# COMPACT_ATOMS: atom_id res chain seq x y z
N LEU A 1 11.76 16.65 2.90
CA LEU A 1 11.78 15.78 4.08
C LEU A 1 10.95 14.57 3.81
N GLY A 2 11.60 13.44 3.57
CA GLY A 2 10.89 12.26 3.10
C GLY A 2 11.85 11.10 3.02
N ARG A 3 11.38 10.04 2.37
CA ARG A 3 12.15 8.86 2.03
C ARG A 3 13.31 9.24 1.09
N THR A 4 14.42 9.69 1.66
CA THR A 4 15.64 9.97 0.91
C THR A 4 16.39 8.65 0.67
N ALA A 5 17.31 8.65 -0.30
CA ALA A 5 18.15 7.48 -0.55
C ALA A 5 18.97 7.11 0.70
N GLU A 6 19.36 8.10 1.50
CA GLU A 6 20.09 7.92 2.76
C GLU A 6 19.22 7.29 3.84
N PHE A 7 17.96 7.73 4.00
CA PHE A 7 17.03 7.09 4.94
C PHE A 7 16.73 5.64 4.54
N ASP A 8 16.48 5.40 3.25
CA ASP A 8 16.29 4.04 2.74
C ASP A 8 17.54 3.18 2.93
N LYS A 9 18.74 3.75 2.77
CA LYS A 9 20.00 3.04 3.03
C LYS A 9 20.16 2.71 4.52
N LEU A 10 19.85 3.63 5.41
CA LEU A 10 19.88 3.40 6.86
C LEU A 10 18.91 2.28 7.25
N VAL A 11 17.64 2.40 6.83
CA VAL A 11 16.61 1.39 7.16
C VAL A 11 16.94 0.04 6.52
N SER A 12 17.32 0.02 5.23
CA SER A 12 17.69 -1.23 4.55
C SER A 12 18.89 -1.92 5.20
N GLY A 13 19.91 -1.16 5.60
CA GLY A 13 21.07 -1.68 6.35
C GLY A 13 20.72 -2.27 7.72
N MET A 14 19.70 -1.73 8.40
CA MET A 14 19.21 -2.29 9.67
C MET A 14 18.38 -3.56 9.48
N ILE A 15 17.55 -3.62 8.44
CA ILE A 15 16.61 -4.75 8.25
C ILE A 15 17.24 -5.95 7.53
N ALA A 16 18.20 -5.74 6.62
CA ALA A 16 18.83 -6.81 5.84
C ALA A 16 19.42 -7.95 6.71
N PRO A 17 20.31 -7.69 7.69
CA PRO A 17 20.88 -8.76 8.51
C PRO A 17 19.82 -9.46 9.39
N LEU A 18 18.77 -8.75 9.79
CA LEU A 18 17.67 -9.32 10.55
C LEU A 18 16.79 -10.23 9.68
N LEU A 19 16.53 -9.85 8.43
CA LEU A 19 15.80 -10.67 7.46
C LEU A 19 16.59 -11.91 7.05
N GLU A 20 17.90 -11.81 6.89
CA GLU A 20 18.76 -12.97 6.65
C GLU A 20 18.67 -13.98 7.81
N ARG A 21 18.71 -13.47 9.05
CA ARG A 21 18.63 -14.32 10.25
C ARG A 21 17.24 -14.97 10.41
N VAL A 22 16.18 -14.19 10.31
CA VAL A 22 14.80 -14.67 10.52
C VAL A 22 14.34 -15.52 9.33
N GLY A 23 14.68 -15.12 8.11
CA GLY A 23 14.26 -15.77 6.88
C GLY A 23 12.84 -15.40 6.46
N TRP A 24 12.42 -15.95 5.32
CA TRP A 24 11.10 -15.72 4.72
C TRP A 24 10.10 -16.86 4.96
N GLU A 25 10.61 -18.01 5.41
CA GLU A 25 9.85 -19.24 5.62
C GLU A 25 9.76 -19.57 7.10
N ARG A 26 8.68 -20.27 7.48
CA ARG A 26 8.50 -20.78 8.85
C ARG A 26 9.51 -21.87 9.15
N LYS A 27 10.24 -21.72 10.25
CA LYS A 27 11.16 -22.72 10.78
C LYS A 27 10.50 -23.55 11.88
N SER A 28 10.97 -24.78 12.05
CA SER A 28 10.53 -25.64 13.16
C SER A 28 10.90 -25.02 14.50
N GLY A 29 9.97 -25.02 15.46
CA GLY A 29 10.18 -24.46 16.79
C GLY A 29 10.01 -22.94 16.90
N GLU A 30 9.55 -22.25 15.86
CA GLU A 30 9.29 -20.80 15.92
C GLU A 30 8.21 -20.44 16.95
N THR A 31 8.46 -19.35 17.66
CA THR A 31 7.49 -18.74 18.57
C THR A 31 6.58 -17.75 17.84
N PRO A 32 5.44 -17.35 18.42
CA PRO A 32 4.62 -16.27 17.87
C PRO A 32 5.39 -14.95 17.66
N LYS A 33 6.42 -14.67 18.49
CA LYS A 33 7.26 -13.47 18.36
C LYS A 33 8.18 -13.52 17.15
N ASP A 34 8.67 -14.70 16.78
CA ASP A 34 9.50 -14.88 15.59
C ASP A 34 8.68 -14.62 14.32
N ARG A 35 7.45 -15.12 14.28
CA ARG A 35 6.49 -14.83 13.20
C ARG A 35 6.20 -13.33 13.11
N GLN A 36 5.91 -12.69 14.24
CA GLN A 36 5.64 -11.25 14.28
C GLN A 36 6.86 -10.42 13.81
N LEU A 37 8.07 -10.82 14.22
CA LEU A 37 9.30 -10.18 13.77
C LEU A 37 9.48 -10.34 12.25
N ARG A 38 9.26 -11.53 11.69
CA ARG A 38 9.29 -11.77 10.24
C ARG A 38 8.32 -10.87 9.50
N THR A 39 7.05 -10.80 9.94
CA THR A 39 6.03 -9.92 9.33
C THR A 39 6.46 -8.46 9.35
N CYS A 40 6.99 -7.99 10.49
CA CYS A 40 7.44 -6.61 10.66
C CYS A 40 8.59 -6.29 9.69
N LEU A 41 9.63 -7.13 9.67
CA LEU A 41 10.80 -6.95 8.81
C LEU A 41 10.45 -7.02 7.32
N ALA A 42 9.62 -7.99 6.91
CA ALA A 42 9.17 -8.11 5.53
C ALA A 42 8.35 -6.88 5.10
N SER A 43 7.49 -6.38 5.99
CA SER A 43 6.70 -5.15 5.75
C SER A 43 7.59 -3.92 5.59
N LEU A 44 8.64 -3.78 6.40
CA LEU A 44 9.63 -2.72 6.26
C LEU A 44 10.42 -2.86 4.95
N ALA A 45 10.87 -4.07 4.59
CA ALA A 45 11.56 -4.30 3.32
C ALA A 45 10.70 -3.93 2.12
N SER A 46 9.40 -4.27 2.13
CA SER A 46 8.49 -3.87 1.05
C SER A 46 8.33 -2.36 0.88
N GLN A 47 8.64 -1.60 1.94
CA GLN A 47 8.58 -0.14 1.94
C GLN A 47 9.92 0.53 1.66
N HIS A 48 11.07 -0.13 1.87
CA HIS A 48 12.39 0.52 1.85
C HIS A 48 13.40 -0.13 0.90
N CYS A 49 13.14 -1.35 0.42
CA CYS A 49 14.08 -2.14 -0.37
C CYS A 49 13.60 -2.44 -1.80
N SER A 50 12.62 -1.69 -2.31
CA SER A 50 12.08 -1.89 -3.67
C SER A 50 13.11 -1.65 -4.79
N SER A 51 14.22 -0.97 -4.50
CA SER A 51 15.33 -0.75 -5.44
C SER A 51 16.31 -1.93 -5.50
N ASP A 52 16.27 -2.88 -4.56
CA ASP A 52 17.10 -4.08 -4.57
C ASP A 52 16.54 -5.09 -5.58
N LYS A 53 17.22 -5.20 -6.73
CA LYS A 53 16.84 -6.10 -7.82
C LYS A 53 16.98 -7.57 -7.47
N SER A 54 17.95 -7.92 -6.61
CA SER A 54 18.15 -9.31 -6.18
C SER A 54 17.02 -9.76 -5.26
N LEU A 55 16.63 -8.90 -4.32
CA LEU A 55 15.48 -9.14 -3.45
C LEU A 55 14.18 -9.20 -4.25
N ALA A 56 13.99 -8.29 -5.21
CA ALA A 56 12.82 -8.30 -6.07
C ALA A 56 12.71 -9.60 -6.90
N ALA A 57 13.83 -10.08 -7.47
CA ALA A 57 13.88 -11.35 -8.19
C ALA A 57 13.50 -12.54 -7.29
N LYS A 58 14.06 -12.60 -6.07
CA LYS A 58 13.68 -13.63 -5.08
C LYS A 58 12.19 -13.56 -4.73
N CYS A 59 11.65 -12.36 -4.51
CA CYS A 59 10.22 -12.20 -4.24
C CYS A 59 9.35 -12.57 -5.45
N ALA A 60 9.82 -12.35 -6.68
CA ALA A 60 9.15 -12.81 -7.88
C ALA A 60 9.10 -14.35 -7.96
N GLU A 61 10.20 -15.04 -7.64
CA GLU A 61 10.23 -16.51 -7.53
C GLU A 61 9.25 -17.03 -6.47
N MET A 62 9.26 -16.43 -5.27
CA MET A 62 8.31 -16.77 -4.21
C MET A 62 6.85 -16.52 -4.61
N THR A 63 6.60 -15.46 -5.39
CA THR A 63 5.27 -15.15 -5.92
C THR A 63 4.84 -16.22 -6.94
N ARG A 64 5.74 -16.68 -7.83
CA ARG A 64 5.45 -17.79 -8.75
C ARG A 64 5.16 -19.09 -7.99
N GLY A 65 5.96 -19.41 -6.97
CA GLY A 65 5.72 -20.56 -6.10
C GLY A 65 4.34 -20.50 -5.44
N PHE A 66 3.91 -19.32 -4.97
CA PHE A 66 2.55 -19.11 -4.46
C PHE A 66 1.45 -19.33 -5.53
N LEU A 67 1.67 -18.86 -6.75
CA LEU A 67 0.70 -18.99 -7.85
C LEU A 67 0.51 -20.46 -8.29
N GLU A 68 1.55 -21.29 -8.15
CA GLU A 68 1.49 -22.73 -8.37
C GLU A 68 0.90 -23.49 -7.17
N ASN A 69 1.33 -23.12 -5.96
CA ASN A 69 0.88 -23.72 -4.70
C ASN A 69 0.72 -22.64 -3.62
N PRO A 70 -0.52 -22.26 -3.23
CA PRO A 70 -0.77 -21.22 -2.23
C PRO A 70 -0.11 -21.47 -0.86
N ASP A 71 0.20 -22.73 -0.53
CA ASP A 71 0.84 -23.13 0.72
C ASP A 71 2.37 -22.95 0.69
N ALA A 72 2.96 -22.71 -0.49
CA ALA A 72 4.39 -22.43 -0.64
C ALA A 72 4.79 -21.06 -0.05
N LEU A 73 3.82 -20.18 0.22
CA LEU A 73 4.07 -18.86 0.79
C LEU A 73 3.19 -18.61 2.01
N ALA A 74 3.84 -18.46 3.18
CA ALA A 74 3.16 -18.19 4.43
C ALA A 74 2.37 -16.88 4.39
N GLU A 75 1.14 -16.93 4.91
CA GLU A 75 0.19 -15.80 4.92
C GLU A 75 0.80 -14.49 5.43
N ASP A 76 1.64 -14.57 6.47
CA ASP A 76 2.24 -13.42 7.13
C ASP A 76 3.28 -12.64 6.30
N VAL A 77 3.70 -13.18 5.16
CA VAL A 77 4.67 -12.53 4.26
C VAL A 77 4.15 -12.33 2.83
N ARG A 78 2.93 -12.80 2.50
CA ARG A 78 2.38 -12.69 1.14
C ARG A 78 2.36 -11.26 0.63
N VAL A 79 1.75 -10.35 1.37
CA VAL A 79 1.65 -8.93 1.00
C VAL A 79 3.03 -8.30 0.73
N PRO A 80 4.01 -8.33 1.67
CA PRO A 80 5.31 -7.73 1.40
C PRO A 80 6.06 -8.38 0.23
N VAL A 81 5.95 -9.70 0.06
CA VAL A 81 6.57 -10.42 -1.07
C VAL A 81 5.95 -9.98 -2.40
N PHE A 82 4.62 -9.95 -2.52
CA PHE A 82 3.95 -9.49 -3.73
C PHE A 82 4.28 -8.04 -4.05
N ARG A 83 4.33 -7.17 -3.04
CA ARG A 83 4.71 -5.76 -3.20
C ARG A 83 6.13 -5.59 -3.73
N LEU A 84 7.10 -6.30 -3.16
CA LEU A 84 8.50 -6.28 -3.62
C LEU A 84 8.62 -6.79 -5.05
N ALA A 85 7.95 -7.90 -5.36
CA ALA A 85 7.95 -8.46 -6.71
C ALA A 85 7.36 -7.47 -7.74
N LEU A 86 6.22 -6.84 -7.43
CA LEU A 86 5.54 -5.90 -8.33
C LEU A 86 6.28 -4.57 -8.48
N ALA A 87 6.92 -4.08 -7.42
CA ALA A 87 7.61 -2.79 -7.43
C ALA A 87 9.03 -2.86 -8.01
N GLY A 88 9.76 -3.95 -7.74
CA GLY A 88 11.20 -4.02 -8.01
C GLY A 88 11.62 -4.87 -9.21
N SER A 89 10.77 -5.76 -9.71
CA SER A 89 11.10 -6.65 -10.83
C SER A 89 11.28 -5.90 -12.15
N ASP A 90 11.85 -6.57 -13.14
CA ASP A 90 11.80 -6.08 -14.52
C ASP A 90 10.35 -5.84 -14.97
N PRO A 91 10.07 -4.79 -15.77
CA PRO A 91 8.71 -4.40 -16.11
C PRO A 91 7.84 -5.53 -16.69
N ALA A 92 8.41 -6.36 -17.56
CA ALA A 92 7.71 -7.50 -18.15
C ALA A 92 7.32 -8.56 -17.10
N VAL A 93 8.23 -8.87 -16.18
CA VAL A 93 7.99 -9.81 -15.07
C VAL A 93 6.93 -9.25 -14.11
N GLY A 94 7.05 -7.97 -13.74
CA GLY A 94 6.08 -7.31 -12.88
C GLY A 94 4.67 -7.30 -13.48
N GLU A 95 4.55 -7.03 -14.78
CA GLU A 95 3.28 -7.07 -15.50
C GLU A 95 2.69 -8.50 -15.58
N GLU A 96 3.51 -9.50 -15.84
CA GLU A 96 3.11 -10.91 -15.82
C GLU A 96 2.55 -11.30 -14.44
N LEU A 97 3.31 -11.05 -13.38
CA LEU A 97 2.88 -11.34 -12.01
C LEU A 97 1.59 -10.59 -11.64
N TRP A 98 1.47 -9.31 -12.03
CA TRP A 98 0.25 -8.54 -11.81
C TRP A 98 -0.98 -9.20 -12.46
N LYS A 99 -0.85 -9.69 -13.70
CA LYS A 99 -1.92 -10.39 -14.41
C LYS A 99 -2.27 -11.71 -13.73
N GLU A 100 -1.28 -12.52 -13.36
CA GLU A 100 -1.50 -13.82 -12.72
C GLU A 100 -2.10 -13.70 -11.32
N LEU A 101 -1.71 -12.69 -10.54
CA LEU A 101 -2.33 -12.39 -9.25
C LEU A 101 -3.80 -12.02 -9.42
N ILE A 102 -4.17 -11.24 -10.44
CA ILE A 102 -5.57 -10.92 -10.72
C ILE A 102 -6.36 -12.16 -11.13
N LYS A 103 -5.85 -12.98 -12.05
CA LYS A 103 -6.48 -14.25 -12.43
C LYS A 103 -6.69 -15.14 -11.21
N THR A 104 -5.71 -15.20 -10.31
CA THR A 104 -5.83 -15.94 -9.06
C THR A 104 -6.93 -15.34 -8.17
N ALA A 105 -7.01 -14.02 -8.05
CA ALA A 105 -8.09 -13.36 -7.34
C ALA A 105 -9.46 -13.46 -8.02
N GLU A 106 -9.57 -13.86 -9.28
CA GLU A 106 -10.84 -14.11 -10.00
C GLU A 106 -11.42 -15.49 -9.68
N LYS A 107 -10.57 -16.51 -9.57
CA LYS A 107 -10.96 -17.90 -9.29
C LYS A 107 -11.91 -18.00 -8.10
N TYR A 108 -12.98 -18.79 -8.21
CA TYR A 108 -14.02 -18.89 -7.18
C TYR A 108 -13.47 -19.50 -5.88
N GLU A 109 -12.58 -20.50 -6.01
CA GLU A 109 -11.95 -21.24 -4.92
C GLU A 109 -10.94 -20.43 -4.11
N THR A 110 -10.48 -19.28 -4.61
CA THR A 110 -9.48 -18.47 -3.91
C THR A 110 -10.04 -17.95 -2.58
N PRO A 111 -9.42 -18.30 -1.43
CA PRO A 111 -9.87 -17.85 -0.12
C PRO A 111 -9.90 -16.32 -0.02
N GLN A 112 -10.86 -15.79 0.75
CA GLN A 112 -11.02 -14.35 0.90
C GLN A 112 -9.73 -13.68 1.40
N GLY A 113 -9.02 -14.27 2.36
CA GLY A 113 -7.73 -13.75 2.84
C GLY A 113 -6.69 -13.58 1.73
N CYS A 114 -6.55 -14.59 0.86
CA CYS A 114 -5.66 -14.51 -0.30
C CYS A 114 -6.04 -13.37 -1.26
N ARG A 115 -7.35 -13.15 -1.49
CA ARG A 115 -7.80 -12.02 -2.31
C ARG A 115 -7.40 -10.68 -1.68
N MET A 116 -7.52 -10.56 -0.35
CA MET A 116 -7.10 -9.35 0.35
C MET A 116 -5.60 -9.11 0.22
N ASP A 117 -4.78 -10.15 0.36
CA ASP A 117 -3.33 -10.06 0.19
C ASP A 117 -2.96 -9.54 -1.21
N ILE A 118 -3.65 -10.06 -2.24
CA ILE A 118 -3.50 -9.63 -3.62
C ILE A 118 -3.93 -8.16 -3.79
N TYR A 119 -5.14 -7.80 -3.37
CA TYR A 119 -5.69 -6.44 -3.51
C TYR A 119 -4.80 -5.38 -2.84
N LEU A 120 -4.25 -5.67 -1.67
CA LEU A 120 -3.30 -4.80 -0.96
C LEU A 120 -1.95 -4.61 -1.66
N SER A 121 -1.67 -5.42 -2.69
CA SER A 121 -0.38 -5.50 -3.36
C SER A 121 -0.41 -5.00 -4.81
N LEU A 122 -1.52 -5.16 -5.53
CA LEU A 122 -1.62 -4.81 -6.97
C LEU A 122 -1.15 -3.39 -7.30
N GLY A 123 -1.40 -2.43 -6.41
CA GLY A 123 -1.01 -1.04 -6.61
C GLY A 123 0.49 -0.77 -6.58
N TYR A 124 1.31 -1.72 -6.10
CA TYR A 124 2.76 -1.59 -6.05
C TYR A 124 3.44 -1.78 -7.42
N ILE A 125 2.70 -2.24 -8.43
CA ILE A 125 3.21 -2.34 -9.80
C ILE A 125 3.83 -1.02 -10.27
N ALA A 126 5.03 -1.08 -10.86
CA ALA A 126 5.74 0.12 -11.30
C ALA A 126 5.01 0.88 -12.43
N SER A 127 4.29 0.16 -13.30
CA SER A 127 3.60 0.73 -14.46
C SER A 127 2.45 1.66 -14.05
N PRO A 128 2.49 2.97 -14.42
CA PRO A 128 1.40 3.90 -14.13
C PRO A 128 0.07 3.48 -14.77
N ALA A 129 0.12 2.89 -15.97
CA ALA A 129 -1.07 2.39 -16.65
C ALA A 129 -1.73 1.24 -15.88
N LEU A 130 -0.93 0.33 -15.32
CA LEU A 130 -1.45 -0.77 -14.50
C LEU A 130 -1.93 -0.29 -13.13
N LYS A 131 -1.29 0.73 -12.52
CA LYS A 131 -1.83 1.39 -11.31
C LYS A 131 -3.22 1.98 -11.57
N LYS A 132 -3.39 2.71 -12.69
CA LYS A 132 -4.70 3.23 -13.10
C LYS A 132 -5.71 2.10 -13.32
N ARG A 133 -5.31 1.02 -14.00
CA ARG A 133 -6.15 -0.16 -14.19
C ARG A 133 -6.58 -0.79 -12.86
N THR A 134 -5.66 -0.89 -11.88
CA THR A 134 -5.99 -1.35 -10.52
C THR A 134 -7.06 -0.48 -9.86
N LEU A 135 -7.00 0.85 -10.02
CA LEU A 135 -8.04 1.75 -9.52
C LEU A 135 -9.36 1.56 -10.25
N ASP A 136 -9.35 1.50 -11.58
CA ASP A 136 -10.56 1.35 -12.38
C ASP A 136 -11.28 0.01 -12.10
N MET A 137 -10.54 -1.05 -11.77
CA MET A 137 -11.09 -2.33 -11.33
C MET A 137 -11.94 -2.18 -10.07
N CYS A 138 -11.61 -1.24 -9.17
CA CYS A 138 -12.43 -0.91 -8.00
C CYS A 138 -13.80 -0.35 -8.37
N LEU A 139 -14.07 0.00 -9.63
CA LEU A 139 -15.37 0.44 -10.13
C LEU A 139 -16.15 -0.68 -10.86
N THR A 140 -15.60 -1.90 -10.94
CA THR A 140 -16.21 -3.08 -11.58
C THR A 140 -16.64 -4.18 -10.59
N ASN A 141 -17.60 -5.04 -10.95
CA ASN A 141 -18.10 -6.09 -10.04
C ASN A 141 -17.08 -7.19 -9.72
N PHE A 142 -15.87 -7.08 -10.26
CA PHE A 142 -14.74 -7.94 -9.92
C PHE A 142 -14.43 -7.95 -8.42
N ILE A 143 -14.51 -6.79 -7.76
CA ILE A 143 -14.23 -6.65 -6.33
C ILE A 143 -15.53 -6.39 -5.58
N LYS A 144 -15.73 -7.15 -4.50
CA LYS A 144 -16.90 -7.00 -3.62
C LYS A 144 -16.96 -5.59 -3.02
N PRO A 145 -18.15 -5.01 -2.80
CA PRO A 145 -18.29 -3.67 -2.23
C PRO A 145 -17.58 -3.46 -0.89
N GLN A 146 -17.44 -4.48 -0.05
CA GLN A 146 -16.69 -4.36 1.21
C GLN A 146 -15.16 -4.34 1.05
N ASP A 147 -14.64 -4.70 -0.12
CA ASP A 147 -13.20 -4.89 -0.36
C ASP A 147 -12.61 -3.92 -1.40
N PHE A 148 -13.44 -3.19 -2.14
CA PHE A 148 -12.99 -2.37 -3.28
C PHE A 148 -12.05 -1.22 -2.91
N PHE A 149 -11.98 -0.81 -1.64
CA PHE A 149 -11.06 0.25 -1.19
C PHE A 149 -9.62 -0.26 -0.93
N TYR A 150 -9.41 -1.57 -0.81
CA TYR A 150 -8.07 -2.11 -0.53
C TYR A 150 -7.06 -1.89 -1.66
N PRO A 151 -7.40 -2.09 -2.95
CA PRO A 151 -6.48 -1.74 -4.03
C PRO A 151 -6.23 -0.23 -4.13
N ILE A 152 -7.21 0.62 -3.79
CA ILE A 152 -7.02 2.06 -3.72
C ILE A 152 -5.92 2.40 -2.70
N GLY A 153 -6.01 1.82 -1.50
CA GLY A 153 -4.99 1.97 -0.46
C GLY A 153 -3.63 1.41 -0.87
N GLY A 154 -3.61 0.29 -1.60
CA GLY A 154 -2.40 -0.30 -2.17
C GLY A 154 -1.72 0.62 -3.18
N VAL A 155 -2.49 1.24 -4.11
CA VAL A 155 -1.96 2.21 -5.07
C VAL A 155 -1.45 3.44 -4.33
N ARG A 156 -2.26 4.05 -3.45
CA ARG A 156 -1.85 5.24 -2.69
C ARG A 156 -0.50 5.00 -2.01
N SER A 157 -0.36 3.88 -1.32
CA SER A 157 0.82 3.59 -0.50
C SER A 157 2.05 3.15 -1.28
N SER A 158 1.95 3.00 -2.61
CA SER A 158 3.01 2.41 -3.43
C SER A 158 4.19 3.34 -3.69
N THR A 159 3.93 4.62 -3.97
CA THR A 159 4.96 5.65 -4.22
C THR A 159 4.47 7.01 -3.72
N ALA A 160 5.37 8.00 -3.66
CA ALA A 160 5.01 9.36 -3.26
C ALA A 160 4.02 10.00 -4.25
N GLU A 161 4.23 9.77 -5.55
CA GLU A 161 3.46 10.30 -6.67
C GLU A 161 2.07 9.64 -6.78
N ALA A 162 1.90 8.46 -6.21
CA ALA A 162 0.62 7.76 -6.22
C ALA A 162 -0.47 8.47 -5.39
N GLY A 163 -0.08 9.31 -4.41
CA GLY A 163 -1.03 10.11 -3.64
C GLY A 163 -1.89 11.03 -4.51
N PRO A 164 -1.29 12.03 -5.18
CA PRO A 164 -1.99 12.90 -6.11
C PRO A 164 -2.80 12.12 -7.15
N LEU A 165 -2.24 11.02 -7.69
CA LEU A 165 -2.93 10.16 -8.66
C LEU A 165 -4.23 9.57 -8.10
N THR A 166 -4.19 8.97 -6.90
CA THR A 166 -5.39 8.38 -6.26
C THR A 166 -6.42 9.43 -5.87
N TRP A 167 -5.98 10.62 -5.42
CA TRP A 167 -6.90 11.72 -5.11
C TRP A 167 -7.61 12.23 -6.35
N GLN A 168 -6.89 12.49 -7.45
CA GLN A 168 -7.49 12.93 -8.71
C GLN A 168 -8.43 11.87 -9.30
N TRP A 169 -8.07 10.59 -9.17
CA TRP A 169 -8.95 9.50 -9.56
C TRP A 169 -10.24 9.50 -8.73
N LEU A 170 -10.18 9.72 -7.41
CA LEU A 170 -11.37 9.82 -6.57
C LEU A 170 -12.27 10.97 -6.99
N LEU A 171 -11.73 12.16 -7.24
CA LEU A 171 -12.53 13.31 -7.69
C LEU A 171 -13.27 13.01 -9.00
N SER A 172 -12.57 12.37 -9.94
CA SER A 172 -13.13 12.01 -11.25
C SER A 172 -14.18 10.90 -11.18
N ASN A 173 -14.12 10.02 -10.18
CA ASN A 173 -14.96 8.83 -10.06
C ASN A 173 -15.82 8.81 -8.79
N PHE A 174 -15.98 9.96 -8.12
CA PHE A 174 -16.61 10.02 -6.80
C PHE A 174 -18.01 9.41 -6.81
N ASP A 175 -18.82 9.76 -7.80
CA ASP A 175 -20.21 9.30 -7.89
C ASP A 175 -20.29 7.80 -8.19
N ALA A 176 -19.33 7.24 -8.94
CA ALA A 176 -19.22 5.80 -9.13
C ALA A 176 -18.83 5.08 -7.82
N CYS A 177 -17.85 5.62 -7.07
CA CYS A 177 -17.47 5.13 -5.74
C CYS A 177 -18.63 5.22 -4.74
N ARG A 178 -19.45 6.27 -4.80
CA ARG A 178 -20.64 6.42 -3.97
C ARG A 178 -21.72 5.40 -4.35
N GLY A 179 -21.98 5.22 -5.64
CA GLY A 179 -22.95 4.26 -6.15
C GLY A 179 -22.64 2.81 -5.75
N ARG A 180 -21.35 2.44 -5.75
CA ARG A 180 -20.84 1.12 -5.31
C ARG A 180 -21.33 0.69 -3.93
N VAL A 181 -21.42 1.64 -3.02
CA VAL A 181 -21.70 1.41 -1.60
C VAL A 181 -23.01 2.06 -1.16
N ALA A 182 -23.86 2.46 -2.12
CA ALA A 182 -25.09 3.19 -1.85
C ALA A 182 -26.07 2.41 -0.96
N THR A 183 -26.08 1.08 -1.07
CA THR A 183 -26.90 0.17 -0.25
C THR A 183 -26.13 -0.42 0.93
N ALA A 184 -24.86 -0.04 1.12
CA ALA A 184 -23.98 -0.58 2.13
C ALA A 184 -23.76 0.44 3.27
N SER A 185 -22.95 0.06 4.26
CA SER A 185 -22.59 0.97 5.35
C SER A 185 -21.91 2.24 4.81
N PRO A 186 -22.33 3.44 5.26
CA PRO A 186 -21.66 4.69 4.92
C PRO A 186 -20.16 4.70 5.25
N SER A 187 -19.73 3.90 6.24
CA SER A 187 -18.31 3.73 6.60
C SER A 187 -17.44 3.24 5.44
N LEU A 188 -18.00 2.53 4.45
CA LEU A 188 -17.25 2.10 3.27
C LEU A 188 -16.91 3.27 2.35
N LEU A 189 -17.81 4.26 2.21
CA LEU A 189 -17.51 5.49 1.48
C LEU A 189 -16.41 6.29 2.21
N ALA A 190 -16.47 6.33 3.55
CA ALA A 190 -15.42 6.93 4.35
C ALA A 190 -14.07 6.19 4.19
N ALA A 191 -14.08 4.86 4.03
CA ALA A 191 -12.88 4.08 3.78
C ALA A 191 -12.25 4.40 2.41
N VAL A 192 -13.05 4.72 1.39
CA VAL A 192 -12.54 5.21 0.10
C VAL A 192 -11.82 6.54 0.25
N VAL A 193 -12.48 7.53 0.88
CA VAL A 193 -11.87 8.86 1.12
C VAL A 193 -10.59 8.70 1.95
N SER A 194 -10.64 7.90 3.01
CA SER A 194 -9.48 7.58 3.84
C SER A 194 -8.37 6.95 3.01
N SER A 195 -8.67 6.01 2.12
CA SER A 195 -7.66 5.30 1.32
C SER A 195 -6.95 6.21 0.32
N CYS A 196 -7.63 7.23 -0.20
CA CYS A 196 -7.03 8.23 -1.09
C CYS A 196 -6.23 9.30 -0.33
N ALA A 197 -6.72 9.71 0.84
CA ALA A 197 -6.13 10.81 1.62
C ALA A 197 -5.06 10.35 2.63
N ARG A 198 -4.97 9.05 2.93
CA ARG A 198 -4.05 8.46 3.92
C ARG A 198 -2.61 8.88 3.69
N GLY A 199 -1.90 9.14 4.79
CA GLY A 199 -0.47 9.47 4.77
C GLY A 199 -0.14 10.82 4.14
N SER A 200 -1.15 11.64 3.83
CA SER A 200 -0.94 13.00 3.35
C SER A 200 -0.43 13.89 4.48
N VAL A 201 0.43 14.83 4.11
CA VAL A 201 1.21 15.65 5.03
C VAL A 201 1.12 17.15 4.69
N THR A 202 0.08 17.56 3.97
CA THR A 202 -0.10 18.95 3.53
C THR A 202 -1.43 19.49 4.05
N TYR A 203 -1.43 20.74 4.52
CA TYR A 203 -2.64 21.45 4.92
C TYR A 203 -3.64 21.55 3.77
N GLU A 204 -3.16 21.80 2.55
CA GLU A 204 -3.98 21.82 1.33
C GLU A 204 -4.79 20.53 1.14
N MET A 205 -4.19 19.37 1.41
CA MET A 205 -4.90 18.10 1.28
C MET A 205 -6.00 17.95 2.35
N ALA A 206 -5.78 18.47 3.56
CA ALA A 206 -6.81 18.51 4.60
C ALA A 206 -7.99 19.40 4.15
N ASP A 207 -7.70 20.57 3.60
CA ASP A 207 -8.71 21.50 3.11
C ASP A 207 -9.47 20.95 1.90
N ASN A 208 -8.78 20.22 1.02
CA ASN A 208 -9.40 19.50 -0.10
C ASN A 208 -10.38 18.41 0.37
N VAL A 209 -10.07 17.70 1.45
CA VAL A 209 -10.98 16.71 2.04
C VAL A 209 -12.21 17.41 2.65
N GLU A 210 -12.04 18.52 3.37
CA GLU A 210 -13.16 19.31 3.90
C GLU A 210 -14.05 19.86 2.78
N LYS A 211 -13.44 20.37 1.70
CA LYS A 211 -14.13 20.87 0.52
C LYS A 211 -14.95 19.78 -0.16
N LEU A 212 -14.35 18.62 -0.43
CA LEU A 212 -15.05 17.47 -1.01
C LEU A 212 -16.25 17.06 -0.15
N ALA A 213 -16.06 17.02 1.18
CA ALA A 213 -17.12 16.64 2.10
C ALA A 213 -18.31 17.60 2.09
N LYS A 214 -18.05 18.91 1.96
CA LYS A 214 -19.10 19.93 1.79
C LYS A 214 -19.79 19.79 0.44
N GLU A 215 -19.03 19.74 -0.65
CA GLU A 215 -19.55 19.69 -2.03
C GLU A 215 -20.36 18.43 -2.33
N LYS A 216 -19.98 17.29 -1.74
CA LYS A 216 -20.67 16.00 -1.91
C LYS A 216 -21.63 15.66 -0.78
N GLU A 217 -21.86 16.59 0.15
CA GLU A 217 -22.81 16.49 1.26
C GLU A 217 -22.60 15.22 2.12
N LEU A 218 -21.35 14.98 2.55
CA LEU A 218 -20.93 13.76 3.29
C LEU A 218 -21.30 13.79 4.78
N THR A 219 -22.51 14.26 5.09
CA THR A 219 -23.00 14.47 6.46
C THR A 219 -23.03 13.19 7.28
N SER A 220 -23.41 12.06 6.67
CA SER A 220 -23.50 10.73 7.30
C SER A 220 -22.16 10.18 7.79
N ILE A 221 -21.04 10.70 7.26
CA ILE A 221 -19.67 10.29 7.65
C ILE A 221 -18.84 11.46 8.17
N SER A 222 -19.47 12.59 8.50
CA SER A 222 -18.83 13.83 8.95
C SER A 222 -17.79 13.62 10.05
N ARG A 223 -18.10 12.78 11.06
CA ARG A 223 -17.15 12.45 12.13
C ARG A 223 -15.87 11.81 11.61
N ILE A 224 -15.97 10.86 10.67
CA ILE A 224 -14.80 10.18 10.09
C ILE A 224 -14.01 11.16 9.22
N ILE A 225 -14.69 12.01 8.46
CA ILE A 225 -14.06 13.09 7.69
C ILE A 225 -13.25 14.00 8.61
N SER A 226 -13.81 14.46 9.73
CA SER A 226 -13.09 15.32 10.69
C SER A 226 -11.82 14.63 11.23
N GLN A 227 -11.88 13.33 11.51
CA GLN A 227 -10.71 12.56 11.96
C GLN A 227 -9.63 12.46 10.88
N ILE A 228 -10.01 12.26 9.61
CA ILE A 228 -9.07 12.26 8.48
C ILE A 228 -8.37 13.61 8.39
N VAL A 229 -9.14 14.70 8.42
CA VAL A 229 -8.63 16.08 8.33
C VAL A 229 -7.68 16.39 9.49
N GLU A 230 -8.06 16.07 10.73
CA GLU A 230 -7.24 16.27 11.92
C GLU A 230 -5.92 15.49 11.83
N ASN A 231 -5.96 14.24 11.34
CA ASN A 231 -4.75 13.45 11.13
C ASN A 231 -3.82 14.09 10.09
N ILE A 232 -4.36 14.57 8.96
CA ILE A 232 -3.56 15.22 7.91
C ILE A 232 -2.93 16.52 8.43
N ARG A 233 -3.69 17.35 9.16
CA ARG A 233 -3.18 18.59 9.78
C ARG A 233 -2.09 18.29 10.81
N SER A 234 -2.26 17.23 11.61
CA SER A 234 -1.25 16.76 12.57
C SER A 234 0.03 16.29 11.88
N ASN A 235 -0.09 15.55 10.77
CA ASN A 235 1.05 15.12 9.97
C ASN A 235 1.77 16.31 9.32
N ALA A 236 1.03 17.30 8.80
CA ALA A 236 1.60 18.52 8.23
C ALA A 236 2.41 19.30 9.28
N ALA A 237 1.84 19.50 10.48
CA ALA A 237 2.54 20.14 11.58
C ALA A 237 3.80 19.38 12.01
N LEU A 238 3.77 18.03 11.99
CA LEU A 238 4.96 17.21 12.23
C LEU A 238 6.04 17.44 11.16
N VAL A 239 5.65 17.50 9.89
CA VAL A 239 6.57 17.79 8.79
C VAL A 239 7.20 19.17 8.95
N ASP A 240 6.46 20.20 9.35
CA ASP A 240 7.03 21.54 9.54
C ASP A 240 8.00 21.62 10.72
N ARG A 241 7.71 20.91 11.82
CA ARG A 241 8.69 20.75 12.91
C ARG A 241 9.94 20.02 12.43
N ALA A 242 9.76 18.96 11.64
CA ALA A 242 10.88 18.21 11.08
C ALA A 242 11.73 19.08 10.14
N LYS A 243 11.12 19.98 9.34
CA LYS A 243 11.84 20.92 8.44
C LYS A 243 12.73 21.88 9.21
N SER A 244 12.40 22.12 10.47
CA SER A 244 13.13 23.01 11.36
C SER A 244 14.17 22.28 12.22
N SER A 245 14.40 20.98 12.00
CA SER A 245 15.36 20.18 12.77
C SER A 245 16.54 19.71 11.92
N ALA A 246 17.55 19.12 12.57
CA ALA A 246 18.75 18.63 11.90
C ALA A 246 18.47 17.61 10.79
N ILE A 247 17.37 16.85 10.87
CA ILE A 247 17.04 15.80 9.87
C ILE A 247 16.70 16.38 8.49
N ALA A 248 16.47 17.69 8.39
CA ALA A 248 16.28 18.39 7.13
C ALA A 248 17.57 18.61 6.35
N SER A 249 18.73 18.52 7.01
CA SER A 249 20.04 18.71 6.40
C SER A 249 20.59 17.37 5.86
N PRO A 250 21.13 17.33 4.64
CA PRO A 250 21.85 16.16 4.12
C PRO A 250 23.06 15.76 4.98
N GLU A 251 23.69 16.71 5.67
CA GLU A 251 24.85 16.48 6.54
C GLU A 251 24.49 15.58 7.73
N PHE A 252 23.29 15.73 8.29
CA PHE A 252 22.79 14.82 9.34
C PHE A 252 22.82 13.36 8.87
N TRP A 253 22.36 13.10 7.65
CA TRP A 253 22.29 11.76 7.08
C TRP A 253 23.65 11.19 6.67
N LYS A 254 24.60 12.04 6.26
CA LYS A 254 25.98 11.63 5.97
C LYS A 254 26.76 11.23 7.23
N GLY A 255 26.35 11.72 8.39
CA GLY A 255 26.98 11.42 9.68
C GLY A 255 26.50 10.13 10.36
N LEU A 256 25.49 9.46 9.79
CA LEU A 256 24.96 8.17 10.24
C LEU A 256 25.55 7.03 9.40
#